data_AF-A0A9J2PSK0-F1
#
_entry.id   AF-A0A9J2PSK0-F1
#
_cell.length_a   1.000
_cell.length_b   1.000
_cell.length_c   1.000
_cell.angle_alpha   90.00
_cell.angle_beta   90.00
_cell.angle_gamma   90.00
#
_symmetry.space_group_name_H-M   'P 1'
#
loop_
_entity.id
_entity.type
_entity.pdbx_description
1 polymer ?
#
loop_
_entity_poly.entity_id
_entity_poly.type
_entity_poly.pdbx_seq_one_letter_code
_entity_poly.pdbx_strand_id
1 'polypeptide(L)'
;MSATSLIFVYGTLKTNEPNYDVMTNISTGKCRLIGCGRTVERFPLLIASKFNIPFCLQQPGIGHRIHGEVYEVDEAKMNTLDEFEAHPLFYKRQLQQVMLPLLDRQVQQVMSPLLDRQVQQVMLPLLDSQVQQAMSPLLNGQVQQAVLPLLDRQVRQIEMDSGELQMAWIYLLPSWKPELLQEGSELMENYSSKGSHGRPYVSSESCECEEDLWKRAN
;
A
#
# COMPACT_ATOMS: atom_id res chain seq x y z
N MET A 1 6.76 25.63 0.01
CA MET A 1 6.12 24.29 0.03
C MET A 1 6.95 23.43 0.97
N SER A 2 6.32 22.67 1.87
CA SER A 2 7.06 21.71 2.70
C SER A 2 7.72 20.68 1.79
N ALA A 3 8.94 20.24 2.13
CA ALA A 3 9.56 19.14 1.41
C ALA A 3 8.69 17.88 1.54
N THR A 4 8.51 17.17 0.43
CA THR A 4 7.79 15.89 0.38
C THR A 4 8.74 14.78 -0.04
N SER A 5 8.47 13.58 0.44
CA SER A 5 9.23 12.38 0.11
C SER A 5 8.30 11.28 -0.37
N LEU A 6 8.83 10.35 -1.15
CA LEU A 6 8.09 9.16 -1.54
C LEU A 6 8.39 8.02 -0.57
N ILE A 7 7.35 7.31 -0.16
CA ILE A 7 7.44 6.11 0.65
C ILE A 7 6.71 4.97 -0.04
N PHE A 8 7.30 3.77 -0.01
CA PHE A 8 6.74 2.53 -0.50
C PHE A 8 6.34 1.66 0.68
N VAL A 9 5.04 1.36 0.77
CA VAL A 9 4.46 0.50 1.81
C VAL A 9 4.04 -0.84 1.22
N TYR A 10 4.44 -1.94 1.86
CA TYR A 10 4.17 -3.31 1.39
C TYR A 10 3.27 -4.11 2.34
N GLY A 11 3.16 -3.68 3.60
CA GLY A 11 2.54 -4.42 4.69
C GLY A 11 1.20 -3.84 5.14
N THR A 12 1.04 -3.72 6.46
CA THR A 12 -0.22 -3.35 7.12
C THR A 12 -0.70 -1.93 6.85
N LEU A 13 0.17 -1.05 6.34
CA LEU A 13 -0.13 0.34 6.00
C LEU A 13 -0.77 0.52 4.60
N LYS A 14 -0.85 -0.54 3.78
CA LYS A 14 -1.50 -0.45 2.45
C LYS A 14 -3.00 -0.20 2.57
N THR A 15 -3.60 0.29 1.48
CA THR A 15 -5.06 0.44 1.38
C THR A 15 -5.77 -0.89 1.68
N ASN A 16 -6.81 -0.84 2.51
CA ASN A 16 -7.58 -1.99 3.00
C ASN A 16 -6.82 -2.98 3.92
N GLU A 17 -5.61 -2.63 4.36
CA GLU A 17 -4.88 -3.39 5.38
C GLU A 17 -5.06 -2.77 6.79
N PRO A 18 -4.79 -3.53 7.86
CA PRO A 18 -5.24 -3.19 9.23
C PRO A 18 -4.80 -1.83 9.77
N ASN A 19 -3.66 -1.30 9.31
CA ASN A 19 -3.09 -0.04 9.82
C ASN A 19 -3.19 1.10 8.80
N TYR A 20 -4.05 0.97 7.78
CA TYR A 20 -4.26 2.01 6.77
C TYR A 20 -4.66 3.38 7.36
N ASP A 21 -5.36 3.38 8.50
CA ASP A 21 -5.78 4.61 9.17
C ASP A 21 -4.60 5.50 9.60
N VAL A 22 -3.41 4.93 9.83
CA VAL A 22 -2.19 5.69 10.08
C VAL A 22 -1.81 6.55 8.86
N MET A 23 -2.02 6.03 7.65
CA MET A 23 -1.78 6.77 6.42
C MET A 23 -2.80 7.91 6.28
N THR A 24 -4.10 7.62 6.42
CA THR A 24 -5.18 8.56 6.13
C THR A 24 -5.43 9.60 7.22
N ASN A 25 -4.90 9.40 8.43
CA ASN A 25 -5.06 10.35 9.52
C ASN A 25 -4.38 11.69 9.22
N ILE A 26 -5.19 12.71 8.95
CA ILE A 26 -4.76 14.07 8.61
C ILE A 26 -4.11 14.83 9.76
N SER A 27 -4.32 14.42 11.02
CA SER A 27 -3.69 15.08 12.17
C SER A 27 -2.22 14.72 12.33
N THR A 28 -1.77 13.65 11.67
CA THR A 28 -0.39 13.13 11.71
C THR A 28 0.37 13.45 10.43
N GLY A 29 0.02 14.55 9.74
CA GLY A 29 0.63 14.96 8.48
C GLY A 29 -0.14 14.53 7.23
N LYS A 30 0.35 14.94 6.06
CA LYS A 30 -0.31 14.71 4.78
C LYS A 30 0.33 13.55 4.02
N CYS A 31 -0.51 12.74 3.39
CA CYS A 31 -0.09 11.76 2.40
C CYS A 31 -0.99 11.83 1.15
N ARG A 32 -0.46 11.43 0.01
CA ARG A 32 -1.20 11.22 -1.23
C ARG A 32 -0.73 9.93 -1.90
N LEU A 33 -1.65 9.02 -2.18
CA LEU A 33 -1.36 7.82 -2.97
C LEU A 33 -0.92 8.23 -4.38
N ILE A 34 0.23 7.72 -4.83
CA ILE A 34 0.75 7.90 -6.18
C ILE A 34 0.34 6.74 -7.08
N GLY A 35 0.33 5.52 -6.54
CA GLY A 35 -0.12 4.32 -7.26
C GLY A 35 0.44 3.03 -6.67
N CYS A 36 0.06 1.90 -7.27
CA CYS A 36 0.67 0.61 -6.95
C CYS A 36 2.06 0.50 -7.58
N GLY A 37 3.00 -0.08 -6.85
CA GLY A 37 4.39 -0.25 -7.29
C GLY A 37 4.95 -1.60 -6.88
N ARG A 38 6.13 -1.94 -7.41
CA ARG A 38 6.91 -3.09 -6.98
C ARG A 38 8.38 -2.74 -6.77
N THR A 39 9.06 -3.39 -5.84
CA THR A 39 10.51 -3.23 -5.72
C THR A 39 11.21 -3.75 -6.97
N VAL A 40 12.29 -3.08 -7.40
CA VAL A 40 13.16 -3.59 -8.48
C VAL A 40 13.99 -4.76 -7.97
N GLU A 41 14.59 -4.56 -6.80
CA GLU A 41 15.35 -5.58 -6.07
C GLU A 41 14.40 -6.59 -5.40
N ARG A 42 14.87 -7.82 -5.24
CA ARG A 42 14.15 -8.87 -4.52
C ARG A 42 14.44 -8.81 -3.02
N PHE A 43 13.41 -8.99 -2.22
CA PHE A 43 13.53 -9.13 -0.77
C PHE A 43 12.72 -10.33 -0.25
N PRO A 44 13.16 -10.97 0.85
CA PRO A 44 12.33 -11.94 1.56
C PRO A 44 11.25 -11.17 2.33
N LEU A 45 9.99 -11.35 1.93
CA LEU A 45 8.82 -10.91 2.69
C LEU A 45 8.08 -12.13 3.21
N LEU A 46 7.79 -12.16 4.51
CA LEU A 46 7.09 -13.26 5.16
C LEU A 46 6.21 -12.74 6.30
N ILE A 47 5.27 -13.58 6.74
CA ILE A 47 4.47 -13.34 7.94
C ILE A 47 5.02 -14.18 9.08
N ALA A 48 5.30 -13.56 10.23
CA ALA A 48 5.77 -14.27 11.41
C ALA A 48 5.27 -13.62 12.71
N SER A 49 5.72 -14.15 13.85
CA SER A 49 5.30 -13.79 15.22
C SER A 49 3.86 -14.17 15.56
N LYS A 50 3.51 -14.10 16.85
CA LYS A 50 2.13 -14.28 17.35
C LYS A 50 1.14 -13.24 16.82
N PHE A 51 1.65 -12.11 16.29
CA PHE A 51 0.85 -11.02 15.75
C PHE A 51 0.62 -11.13 14.24
N ASN A 52 1.23 -12.12 13.58
CA ASN A 52 1.21 -12.28 12.12
C ASN A 52 1.61 -10.98 11.38
N ILE A 53 2.71 -10.38 11.82
CA ILE A 53 3.27 -9.16 11.23
C ILE A 53 4.01 -9.52 9.93
N PRO A 54 3.83 -8.74 8.84
CA PRO A 54 4.66 -8.85 7.64
C PRO A 54 6.06 -8.27 7.88
N PHE A 55 7.08 -9.10 7.74
CA PHE A 55 8.48 -8.70 7.80
C PHE A 55 9.11 -8.74 6.42
N CYS A 56 9.58 -7.59 5.92
CA CYS A 56 10.48 -7.53 4.77
C CYS A 56 11.92 -7.44 5.26
N LEU A 57 12.70 -8.49 5.03
CA LEU A 57 14.06 -8.61 5.54
C LEU A 57 15.03 -7.83 4.67
N GLN A 58 16.01 -7.17 5.29
CA GLN A 58 17.07 -6.44 4.58
C GLN A 58 18.12 -7.39 3.99
N GLN A 59 17.67 -8.29 3.10
CA GLN A 59 18.50 -9.28 2.42
C GLN A 59 18.26 -9.20 0.91
N PRO A 60 18.83 -8.18 0.23
CA PRO A 60 18.60 -7.95 -1.20
C PRO A 60 19.04 -9.15 -2.04
N GLY A 61 18.32 -9.41 -3.12
CA GLY A 61 18.58 -10.50 -4.07
C GLY A 61 17.91 -11.83 -3.73
N ILE A 62 17.28 -11.96 -2.56
CA ILE A 62 16.56 -13.17 -2.11
C ILE A 62 15.06 -12.90 -2.09
N GLY A 63 14.24 -13.94 -2.31
CA GLY A 63 12.79 -13.83 -2.29
C GLY A 63 12.23 -13.26 -3.60
N HIS A 64 11.33 -12.29 -3.48
CA HIS A 64 10.53 -11.79 -4.59
C HIS A 64 10.65 -10.28 -4.74
N ARG A 65 10.25 -9.76 -5.90
CA ARG A 65 9.94 -8.33 -6.02
C ARG A 65 8.64 -8.08 -5.29
N ILE A 66 8.67 -7.18 -4.32
CA ILE A 66 7.56 -6.97 -3.40
C ILE A 66 6.60 -5.97 -4.00
N HIS A 67 5.32 -6.30 -4.03
CA HIS A 67 4.23 -5.42 -4.43
C HIS A 67 3.77 -4.57 -3.24
N GLY A 68 3.45 -3.32 -3.54
CA GLY A 68 3.02 -2.36 -2.55
C GLY A 68 2.43 -1.11 -3.18
N GLU A 69 2.38 -0.06 -2.38
CA GLU A 69 1.81 1.23 -2.76
C GLU A 69 2.84 2.33 -2.50
N VAL A 70 2.95 3.27 -3.43
CA VAL A 70 3.81 4.45 -3.28
C VAL A 70 2.97 5.64 -2.87
N TYR A 71 3.36 6.31 -1.80
CA TYR A 71 2.74 7.54 -1.31
C TYR A 71 3.74 8.69 -1.34
N GLU A 72 3.26 9.88 -1.70
CA GLU A 72 3.95 11.13 -1.38
C GLU A 72 3.52 11.59 0.00
N VAL A 73 4.48 11.84 0.88
CA VAL A 73 4.24 12.25 2.27
C VAL A 73 5.02 13.52 2.61
N ASP A 74 4.46 14.34 3.49
CA ASP A 74 5.20 15.44 4.09
C ASP A 74 6.10 14.96 5.24
N GLU A 75 6.97 15.85 5.73
CA GLU A 75 7.91 15.57 6.81
C GLU A 75 7.21 15.14 8.11
N ALA A 76 6.06 15.74 8.44
CA ALA A 76 5.29 15.38 9.62
C ALA A 76 4.80 13.93 9.55
N LYS A 77 4.20 13.53 8.42
CA LYS A 77 3.77 12.15 8.18
C LYS A 77 4.95 11.19 8.20
N MET A 78 6.07 11.59 7.60
CA MET A 78 7.27 10.78 7.57
C MET A 78 7.82 10.49 8.98
N ASN A 79 7.76 11.47 9.90
CA ASN A 79 8.14 11.27 11.31
C ASN A 79 7.15 10.37 12.07
N THR A 80 5.85 10.52 11.85
CA THR A 80 4.85 9.60 12.43
C THR A 80 5.09 8.15 12.00
N LEU A 81 5.46 7.93 10.74
CA LEU A 81 5.75 6.58 10.25
C LEU A 81 7.05 6.01 10.86
N ASP A 82 8.06 6.85 11.09
CA ASP A 82 9.27 6.41 11.80
C ASP A 82 8.97 5.95 13.23
N GLU A 83 8.14 6.70 13.95
CA GLU A 83 7.69 6.33 15.30
C GLU A 83 6.87 5.03 15.28
N PHE A 84 5.92 4.91 14.35
CA PHE A 84 5.05 3.75 14.21
C PHE A 84 5.84 2.45 13.92
N GLU A 85 6.84 2.54 13.04
CA GLU A 85 7.70 1.41 12.65
C GLU A 85 8.89 1.20 13.60
N ALA A 86 8.94 1.96 14.70
CA ALA A 86 10.03 1.96 15.68
C ALA A 86 11.42 2.14 15.03
N HIS A 87 11.52 3.00 14.02
CA HIS A 87 12.76 3.37 13.37
C HIS A 87 13.67 4.19 14.31
N PRO A 88 14.99 3.95 14.35
CA PRO A 88 15.79 2.94 13.63
C PRO A 88 16.05 1.65 14.41
N LEU A 89 15.31 1.42 15.49
CA LEU A 89 15.56 0.32 16.44
C LEU A 89 15.02 -1.02 15.92
N PHE A 90 13.80 -1.03 15.38
CA PHE A 90 13.16 -2.24 14.87
C PHE A 90 13.28 -2.31 13.34
N TYR A 91 12.56 -1.45 12.61
CA TYR A 91 12.77 -1.29 11.17
C TYR A 91 13.78 -0.18 10.87
N LYS A 92 14.50 -0.32 9.76
CA LYS A 92 15.34 0.73 9.20
C LYS A 92 14.75 1.23 7.89
N ARG A 93 14.48 2.54 7.84
CA ARG A 93 14.10 3.22 6.61
C ARG A 93 15.29 3.26 5.65
N GLN A 94 15.10 2.75 4.45
CA GLN A 94 16.10 2.71 3.39
C GLN A 94 15.52 3.21 2.08
N LEU A 95 16.35 3.86 1.26
CA LEU A 95 15.93 4.33 -0.05
C LEU A 95 16.11 3.18 -1.05
N GLN A 96 15.04 2.80 -1.74
CA GLN A 96 15.05 1.71 -2.71
C GLN A 96 14.42 2.14 -4.04
N GLN A 97 14.85 1.49 -5.12
CA GLN A 97 14.20 1.63 -6.41
C GLN A 97 12.90 0.83 -6.44
N VAL A 98 11.83 1.53 -6.77
CA VAL A 98 10.51 0.96 -7.03
C VAL A 98 10.09 1.28 -8.45
N MET A 99 9.34 0.37 -9.05
CA MET A 99 8.80 0.48 -10.38
C MET A 99 7.30 0.77 -10.29
N LEU A 100 6.89 1.91 -10.82
CA LEU A 100 5.50 2.34 -10.95
C LEU A 100 5.06 2.11 -12.41
N PRO A 101 3.89 1.52 -12.68
CA PRO A 101 3.44 1.35 -14.06
C PRO A 101 3.24 2.72 -14.73
N LEU A 102 3.71 2.87 -15.98
CA LEU A 102 3.57 4.11 -16.76
C LEU A 102 2.12 4.54 -16.97
N LEU A 103 1.19 3.59 -16.80
CA LEU A 103 -0.24 3.73 -17.04
C LEU A 103 -1.02 4.27 -15.85
N ASP A 104 -0.39 4.80 -14.80
CA ASP A 104 -1.15 5.51 -13.76
C ASP A 104 -1.20 7.01 -14.06
N ARG A 105 -0.08 7.71 -14.27
CA ARG A 105 -0.14 9.18 -14.35
C ARG A 105 -0.73 9.71 -15.65
N GLN A 106 -0.28 9.22 -16.80
CA GLN A 106 -0.71 9.72 -18.11
C GLN A 106 -2.06 9.14 -18.52
N VAL A 107 -2.28 7.86 -18.23
CA VAL A 107 -3.56 7.20 -18.52
C VAL A 107 -4.63 7.63 -17.52
N GLN A 108 -4.38 7.85 -16.23
CA GLN A 108 -5.44 8.46 -15.40
C GLN A 108 -5.76 9.89 -15.86
N GLN A 109 -4.77 10.69 -16.27
CA GLN A 109 -5.02 12.04 -16.80
C GLN A 109 -5.80 12.05 -18.13
N VAL A 110 -5.62 11.03 -18.98
CA VAL A 110 -6.25 10.96 -20.32
C VAL A 110 -7.51 10.09 -20.34
N MET A 111 -7.50 8.94 -19.68
CA MET A 111 -8.65 8.03 -19.58
C MET A 111 -9.70 8.50 -18.59
N SER A 112 -9.37 9.17 -17.47
CA SER A 112 -10.42 9.62 -16.55
C SER A 112 -11.40 10.60 -17.20
N PRO A 113 -10.98 11.64 -17.96
CA PRO A 113 -11.91 12.52 -18.63
C PRO A 113 -12.64 11.82 -19.79
N LEU A 114 -12.00 10.84 -20.45
CA LEU A 114 -12.61 10.10 -21.56
C LEU A 114 -13.67 9.11 -21.08
N LEU A 115 -13.40 8.39 -19.99
CA LEU A 115 -14.36 7.49 -19.33
C LEU A 115 -15.53 8.31 -18.77
N ASP A 116 -15.26 9.42 -18.07
CA ASP A 116 -16.31 10.35 -17.63
C ASP A 116 -17.14 10.85 -18.81
N ARG A 117 -16.49 11.25 -19.90
CA ARG A 117 -17.20 11.73 -21.11
C ARG A 117 -18.03 10.62 -21.75
N GLN A 118 -17.55 9.39 -21.81
CA GLN A 118 -18.31 8.25 -22.35
C GLN A 118 -19.49 7.88 -21.46
N VAL A 119 -19.32 7.86 -20.14
CA VAL A 119 -20.41 7.67 -19.17
C VAL A 119 -21.44 8.79 -19.31
N GLN A 120 -20.99 10.04 -19.44
CA GLN A 120 -21.88 11.19 -19.65
C GLN A 120 -22.59 11.12 -21.00
N GLN A 121 -21.94 10.68 -22.08
CA GLN A 121 -22.53 10.64 -23.42
C GLN A 121 -23.50 9.47 -23.62
N VAL A 122 -23.26 8.34 -22.97
CA VAL A 122 -24.07 7.12 -23.15
C VAL A 122 -25.15 7.02 -22.07
N MET A 123 -24.81 7.29 -20.81
CA MET A 123 -25.69 7.01 -19.68
C MET A 123 -26.62 8.17 -19.35
N LEU A 124 -26.16 9.44 -19.44
CA LEU A 124 -27.02 10.59 -19.13
C LEU A 124 -28.24 10.71 -20.05
N PRO A 125 -28.15 10.65 -21.39
CA PRO A 125 -29.30 10.89 -22.26
C PRO A 125 -30.44 9.86 -22.12
N LEU A 126 -30.15 8.71 -21.53
CA LEU A 126 -31.12 7.64 -21.25
C LEU A 126 -31.91 7.88 -19.95
N LEU A 127 -31.54 8.89 -19.16
CA LEU A 127 -32.25 9.32 -17.96
C LEU A 127 -33.13 10.54 -18.29
N ASP A 128 -34.39 10.53 -17.84
CA ASP A 128 -35.30 11.68 -17.94
C ASP A 128 -34.74 12.91 -17.19
N SER A 129 -35.08 14.11 -17.64
CA SER A 129 -34.61 15.40 -17.14
C SER A 129 -34.78 15.57 -15.64
N GLN A 130 -35.88 15.10 -15.05
CA GLN A 130 -36.09 15.15 -13.60
C GLN A 130 -35.17 14.19 -12.85
N VAL A 131 -34.88 13.04 -13.45
CA VAL A 131 -33.98 12.02 -12.90
C VAL A 131 -32.53 12.47 -13.03
N GLN A 132 -32.12 13.11 -14.13
CA GLN A 132 -30.77 13.66 -14.28
C GLN A 132 -30.45 14.75 -13.25
N GLN A 133 -31.39 15.64 -12.95
CA GLN A 133 -31.18 16.70 -11.95
C GLN A 133 -31.07 16.13 -10.53
N ALA A 134 -31.79 15.05 -10.21
CA ALA A 134 -31.74 14.41 -8.90
C ALA A 134 -30.58 13.40 -8.75
N MET A 135 -30.24 12.68 -9.82
CA MET A 135 -29.24 11.61 -9.81
C MET A 135 -27.85 12.06 -10.26
N SER A 136 -27.62 13.24 -10.85
CA SER A 136 -26.28 13.65 -11.28
C SER A 136 -25.21 13.66 -10.18
N PRO A 137 -25.47 14.13 -8.94
CA PRO A 137 -24.49 14.01 -7.86
C PRO A 137 -24.35 12.56 -7.37
N LEU A 138 -25.44 11.78 -7.42
CA LEU A 138 -25.52 10.41 -6.93
C LEU A 138 -24.84 9.41 -7.88
N LEU A 139 -25.03 9.58 -9.19
CA LEU A 139 -24.41 8.81 -10.26
C LEU A 139 -22.92 9.08 -10.32
N ASN A 140 -22.47 10.33 -10.16
CA ASN A 140 -21.03 10.59 -10.04
C ASN A 140 -20.44 9.89 -8.81
N GLY A 141 -21.09 9.96 -7.66
CA GLY A 141 -20.66 9.25 -6.45
C GLY A 141 -20.68 7.72 -6.60
N GLN A 142 -21.72 7.16 -7.23
CA GLN A 142 -21.88 5.71 -7.42
C GLN A 142 -20.98 5.14 -8.52
N VAL A 143 -20.76 5.88 -9.61
CA VAL A 143 -19.80 5.52 -10.66
C VAL A 143 -18.38 5.56 -10.09
N GLN A 144 -18.04 6.58 -9.29
CA GLN A 144 -16.79 6.58 -8.54
C GLN A 144 -16.67 5.37 -7.60
N GLN A 145 -17.72 5.00 -6.87
CA GLN A 145 -17.65 3.86 -5.95
C GLN A 145 -17.69 2.47 -6.63
N ALA A 146 -18.30 2.33 -7.81
CA ALA A 146 -18.47 1.04 -8.47
C ALA A 146 -17.47 0.78 -9.60
N VAL A 147 -17.12 1.82 -10.37
CA VAL A 147 -16.28 1.69 -11.57
C VAL A 147 -14.79 1.88 -11.23
N LEU A 148 -14.44 2.79 -10.31
CA LEU A 148 -13.03 2.97 -9.91
C LEU A 148 -12.42 1.69 -9.33
N PRO A 149 -13.08 0.91 -8.44
CA PRO A 149 -12.47 -0.33 -7.95
C PRO A 149 -12.28 -1.39 -9.03
N LEU A 150 -13.14 -1.42 -10.05
CA LEU A 150 -13.04 -2.37 -11.17
C LEU A 150 -11.93 -1.96 -12.15
N LEU A 151 -11.78 -0.67 -12.42
CA LEU A 151 -10.67 -0.14 -13.21
C LEU A 151 -9.35 -0.25 -12.45
N ASP A 152 -9.32 0.06 -11.14
CA ASP A 152 -8.15 -0.13 -10.28
C ASP A 152 -7.73 -1.60 -10.25
N ARG A 153 -8.69 -2.53 -10.17
CA ARG A 153 -8.41 -3.98 -10.25
C ARG A 153 -7.84 -4.41 -11.61
N GLN A 154 -8.30 -3.83 -12.71
CA GLN A 154 -7.77 -4.13 -14.05
C GLN A 154 -6.40 -3.46 -14.28
N VAL A 155 -6.18 -2.25 -13.78
CA VAL A 155 -4.88 -1.54 -13.85
C VAL A 155 -3.83 -2.25 -13.02
N ARG A 156 -4.19 -2.78 -11.85
CA ARG A 156 -3.31 -3.64 -11.03
C ARG A 156 -2.81 -4.90 -11.74
N GLN A 157 -3.49 -5.35 -12.80
CA GLN A 157 -3.07 -6.51 -13.60
C GLN A 157 -2.17 -6.16 -14.78
N ILE A 158 -1.90 -4.87 -15.06
CA ILE A 158 -1.02 -4.50 -16.16
C ILE A 158 0.42 -4.90 -15.80
N GLU A 159 1.04 -5.71 -16.64
CA GLU A 159 2.41 -6.19 -16.47
C GLU A 159 3.36 -5.02 -16.19
N MET A 160 3.91 -5.04 -14.98
CA MET A 160 4.75 -3.98 -14.44
C MET A 160 6.15 -3.97 -15.07
N ASP A 161 6.36 -4.58 -16.24
CA ASP A 161 7.69 -4.78 -16.85
C ASP A 161 8.19 -3.55 -17.64
N SER A 162 7.35 -2.54 -17.81
CA SER A 162 7.66 -1.30 -18.54
C SER A 162 7.41 -0.01 -17.71
N GLY A 163 7.56 -0.07 -16.38
CA GLY A 163 7.25 1.06 -15.48
C GLY A 163 8.31 2.18 -15.39
N GLU A 164 7.92 3.33 -14.84
CA GLU A 164 8.82 4.40 -14.39
C GLU A 164 9.55 3.98 -13.12
N LEU A 165 10.87 4.17 -13.10
CA LEU A 165 11.71 3.92 -11.93
C LEU A 165 11.71 5.14 -11.02
N GLN A 166 11.42 4.91 -9.74
CA GLN A 166 11.36 5.94 -8.73
C GLN A 166 12.12 5.51 -7.47
N MET A 167 12.82 6.44 -6.84
CA MET A 167 13.36 6.22 -5.50
C MET A 167 12.27 6.48 -4.46
N ALA A 168 12.04 5.52 -3.57
CA ALA A 168 11.11 5.64 -2.46
C ALA A 168 11.71 5.04 -1.18
N TRP A 169 11.35 5.60 -0.03
CA TRP A 169 11.71 5.06 1.27
C TRP A 169 10.91 3.78 1.55
N ILE A 170 11.54 2.77 2.15
CA ILE A 170 10.91 1.52 2.58
C ILE A 170 11.46 1.14 3.96
N TYR A 171 10.62 0.57 4.82
CA TYR A 171 11.03 0.03 6.11
C TYR A 171 11.45 -1.43 5.98
N LEU A 172 12.71 -1.74 6.23
CA LEU A 172 13.26 -3.10 6.14
C LEU A 172 13.77 -3.55 7.51
N LEU A 173 13.62 -4.83 7.83
CA LEU A 173 14.11 -5.42 9.07
C LEU A 173 15.60 -5.75 8.89
N PRO A 174 16.52 -5.03 9.55
CA PRO A 174 17.96 -5.16 9.31
C PRO A 174 18.57 -6.40 9.98
N SER A 175 17.93 -6.95 10.99
CA SER A 175 18.43 -8.04 11.80
C SER A 175 17.27 -8.86 12.35
N TRP A 176 17.41 -10.17 12.36
CA TRP A 176 16.39 -11.11 12.81
C TRP A 176 17.04 -12.38 13.35
N LYS A 177 16.29 -13.12 14.16
CA LYS A 177 16.72 -14.44 14.61
C LYS A 177 16.40 -15.51 13.56
N PRO A 178 17.19 -16.59 13.43
CA PRO A 178 16.95 -17.64 12.44
C PRO A 178 15.55 -18.27 12.53
N GLU A 179 14.96 -18.33 13.73
CA GLU A 179 13.63 -18.88 13.99
C GLU A 179 12.55 -18.12 13.22
N LEU A 180 12.76 -16.83 12.90
CA LEU A 180 11.83 -16.03 12.10
C LEU A 180 11.55 -16.68 10.73
N LEU A 181 12.60 -17.24 10.10
CA LEU A 181 12.48 -17.93 8.81
C LEU A 181 11.94 -19.37 8.96
N GLN A 182 12.14 -19.99 10.12
CA GLN A 182 11.68 -21.36 10.39
C GLN A 182 10.18 -21.42 10.73
N GLU A 183 9.70 -20.44 11.51
CA GLU A 183 8.30 -20.33 11.96
C GLU A 183 7.46 -19.38 11.07
N GLY A 184 8.14 -18.72 10.13
CA GLY A 184 7.57 -17.82 9.14
C GLY A 184 6.65 -18.52 8.15
N SER A 185 5.82 -17.75 7.46
CA SER A 185 5.16 -18.23 6.26
C SER A 185 6.18 -18.48 5.15
N GLU A 186 5.71 -19.07 4.05
CA GLU A 186 6.42 -18.98 2.78
C GLU A 186 6.69 -17.51 2.41
N LEU A 187 7.77 -17.30 1.64
CA LEU A 187 8.09 -15.99 1.10
C LEU A 187 6.99 -15.57 0.12
N MET A 188 6.56 -14.33 0.21
CA MET A 188 5.47 -13.79 -0.60
C MET A 188 5.90 -12.56 -1.37
N GLU A 189 5.26 -12.36 -2.52
CA GLU A 189 5.43 -11.14 -3.31
C GLU A 189 4.45 -10.03 -2.93
N ASN A 190 3.36 -10.36 -2.22
CA ASN A 190 2.32 -9.40 -1.87
C ASN A 190 1.63 -9.83 -0.57
N TYR A 191 1.74 -8.99 0.47
CA TYR A 191 1.05 -9.21 1.74
C TYR A 191 -0.43 -8.87 1.65
N SER A 192 -1.29 -9.68 2.28
CA SER A 192 -2.59 -9.23 2.73
C SER A 192 -2.99 -9.93 4.02
N SER A 193 -3.48 -9.20 5.02
CA SER A 193 -3.94 -9.81 6.28
C SER A 193 -4.98 -10.91 6.04
N LYS A 194 -5.85 -10.73 5.03
CA LYS A 194 -6.89 -11.71 4.66
C LYS A 194 -6.47 -12.65 3.52
N GLY A 195 -5.16 -12.80 3.31
CA GLY A 195 -4.60 -13.65 2.27
C GLY A 195 -4.82 -15.15 2.50
N SER A 196 -4.57 -15.94 1.45
CA SER A 196 -4.76 -17.40 1.45
C SER A 196 -3.82 -18.17 2.38
N HIS A 197 -2.82 -17.50 2.97
CA HIS A 197 -1.90 -18.09 3.97
C HIS A 197 -2.57 -18.37 5.32
N GLY A 198 -3.79 -17.88 5.58
CA GLY A 198 -4.53 -18.18 6.81
C GLY A 198 -3.91 -17.58 8.09
N ARG A 199 -3.11 -16.52 7.95
CA ARG A 199 -2.41 -15.83 9.05
C ARG A 199 -2.84 -14.36 9.14
N PRO A 200 -4.07 -14.07 9.62
CA PRO A 200 -4.54 -12.69 9.74
C PRO A 200 -3.76 -11.92 10.81
N TYR A 201 -3.53 -10.64 10.54
CA TYR A 201 -2.93 -9.71 11.50
C TYR A 201 -3.70 -9.69 12.82
N VAL A 202 -2.97 -9.65 13.93
CA VAL A 202 -3.51 -9.54 15.28
C VAL A 202 -2.91 -8.29 15.91
N SER A 203 -3.76 -7.36 16.37
CA SER A 203 -3.29 -6.14 17.03
C SER A 203 -2.75 -6.45 18.42
N SER A 204 -1.78 -5.65 18.90
CA SER A 204 -1.26 -5.76 20.26
C SER A 204 -2.34 -5.59 21.33
N GLU A 205 -3.32 -4.72 21.08
CA GLU A 205 -4.47 -4.48 21.96
C GLU A 205 -5.37 -5.71 22.14
N SER A 206 -5.40 -6.60 21.15
CA SER A 206 -6.18 -7.84 21.20
C SER A 206 -5.44 -9.02 21.83
N CYS A 207 -4.17 -8.84 22.22
CA CYS A 207 -3.34 -9.89 22.81
C CYS A 207 -3.27 -9.73 24.33
N GLU A 208 -3.91 -10.64 25.06
CA GLU A 208 -3.77 -10.80 26.51
C GLU A 208 -2.37 -11.37 26.86
N CYS A 209 -1.28 -10.63 26.61
CA CYS A 209 0.04 -10.90 27.21
C CYS A 209 1.02 -9.75 26.90
N GLU A 210 1.22 -8.86 27.89
CA GLU A 210 2.10 -7.68 27.84
C GLU A 210 3.63 -8.00 27.84
N GLU A 211 4.06 -9.25 28.05
CA GLU A 211 5.49 -9.51 28.33
C GLU A 211 6.38 -9.89 27.12
N ASP A 212 5.80 -10.22 25.96
CA ASP A 212 6.52 -11.00 24.94
C ASP A 212 6.98 -10.23 23.70
N LEU A 213 6.67 -8.93 23.59
CA LEU A 213 7.11 -8.09 22.47
C LEU A 213 8.58 -7.64 22.58
N TRP A 214 9.13 -7.57 23.79
CA TRP A 214 10.46 -6.99 24.05
C TRP A 214 11.61 -8.01 24.04
N LYS A 215 11.34 -9.31 24.19
CA LYS A 215 12.38 -10.33 24.44
C LYS A 215 12.76 -11.21 23.25
N ARG A 216 12.11 -11.07 22.10
CA ARG A 216 12.31 -11.99 20.96
C ARG A 216 12.96 -11.39 19.71
N ALA A 217 13.22 -10.08 19.68
CA ALA A 217 13.92 -9.42 18.58
C ALA A 217 15.42 -9.15 18.83
N ASN A 218 15.92 -9.38 20.05
CA ASN A 218 17.35 -9.41 20.40
C ASN A 218 17.74 -10.77 20.95
#